data_AF-A0A7C9KQJ4-F1
#
_entry.id   AF-A0A7C9KQJ4-F1
#
_cell.length_a   1.000
_cell.length_b   1.000
_cell.length_c   1.000
_cell.angle_alpha   90.00
_cell.angle_beta   90.00
_cell.angle_gamma   90.00
#
_symmetry.space_group_name_H-M   'P 1'
#
loop_
_entity.id
_entity.type
_entity.pdbx_description
1 polymer ?
#
loop_
_entity_poly.entity_id
_entity_poly.type
_entity_poly.pdbx_seq_one_letter_code
_entity_poly.pdbx_strand_id
1 'polypeptide(L)'
;MIVPESVTNVTPNLRPDTVAGNDDQIVEQKDAPQVVVCAQDVYKNYSLTRSPARRLAENLFGLTPQAIKHALRPVDLTLRAGQSVGLVGKNGAGKSTLLQLAAGVLAPTGGAITTHGRIAALLELGAGLLPDLSGRENIRFAGPLWGLSGAEIEREMQAIVEFSELGEAIDAPLRTYSSGMVVRLAFSLATAARPALLIIDEALSVGDGQFAQKSFDRIMQLKREGTSLLFCSHSLYQVEMLCTEALWLHEGAVQEVGKASDVCRSYRNFLDAQSSLPSSQSLDASTKADPPAQPAQPDETNQPSIRSITLLRNGTPTARKTGEMGSTPFISRQDTLGIAVALGLPRGLSKQDLPHIAVLIKDEANRVISSLSTHNDGVNIQSDTQQQNDADAIGTPEQVELTVSFERLALLKGHYRVDVVLMCSQAIRFIEALADVLAFEVVQTDREIGVVSLAHTWAQSEAQTKIPSGSHTPT
;
A
#
# COMPACT_ATOMS: atom_id res chain seq x y z
N MET A 1 -65.33 14.16 -5.73
CA MET A 1 -66.07 13.32 -4.76
C MET A 1 -65.03 12.68 -3.86
N ILE A 2 -64.97 13.18 -2.62
CA ILE A 2 -64.37 12.63 -1.39
C ILE A 2 -62.83 12.48 -1.35
N VAL A 3 -62.23 13.47 -0.67
CA VAL A 3 -60.97 13.41 0.07
C VAL A 3 -61.29 12.91 1.49
N PRO A 4 -60.43 12.14 2.19
CA PRO A 4 -60.45 12.07 3.64
C PRO A 4 -59.21 12.71 4.28
N GLU A 5 -59.44 13.18 5.50
CA GLU A 5 -58.73 14.21 6.26
C GLU A 5 -57.50 13.74 7.03
N SER A 6 -56.68 14.74 7.35
CA SER A 6 -55.61 14.82 8.35
C SER A 6 -56.09 14.69 9.80
N VAL A 7 -55.36 13.99 10.69
CA VAL A 7 -55.39 14.24 12.15
C VAL A 7 -54.05 13.89 12.85
N THR A 8 -53.37 14.97 13.28
CA THR A 8 -52.54 15.25 14.49
C THR A 8 -51.33 14.43 14.97
N ASN A 9 -50.25 15.20 15.17
CA ASN A 9 -49.14 15.03 16.12
C ASN A 9 -49.59 14.73 17.56
N VAL A 10 -48.89 13.81 18.23
CA VAL A 10 -48.86 13.69 19.70
C VAL A 10 -47.41 13.49 20.15
N THR A 11 -46.87 14.48 20.85
CA THR A 11 -45.69 14.39 21.71
C THR A 11 -46.10 13.83 23.08
N PRO A 12 -45.33 12.92 23.71
CA PRO A 12 -45.47 12.68 25.13
C PRO A 12 -44.43 13.49 25.91
N ASN A 13 -44.94 14.38 26.76
CA ASN A 13 -44.21 15.11 27.78
C ASN A 13 -44.37 14.30 29.08
N LEU A 14 -43.30 13.72 29.60
CA LEU A 14 -43.28 13.09 30.93
C LEU A 14 -42.20 13.76 31.78
N ARG A 15 -42.66 14.34 32.89
CA ARG A 15 -41.86 14.98 33.94
C ARG A 15 -41.04 13.95 34.73
N PRO A 16 -39.96 14.37 35.42
CA PRO A 16 -39.05 13.46 36.11
C PRO A 16 -39.55 13.17 37.53
N ASP A 17 -39.77 11.89 37.84
CA ASP A 17 -39.89 11.43 39.22
C ASP A 17 -38.50 11.17 39.80
N THR A 18 -38.28 11.78 40.96
CA THR A 18 -37.07 11.73 41.75
C THR A 18 -37.04 10.42 42.53
N VAL A 19 -36.06 9.56 42.27
CA VAL A 19 -35.65 8.51 43.22
C VAL A 19 -34.13 8.62 43.40
N ALA A 20 -33.75 8.89 44.64
CA ALA A 20 -32.38 9.03 45.10
C ALA A 20 -31.68 7.67 45.22
N GLY A 21 -30.37 7.66 44.95
CA GLY A 21 -29.42 6.69 45.54
C GLY A 21 -28.90 5.60 44.62
N ASN A 22 -27.85 5.90 43.86
CA ASN A 22 -26.55 5.23 44.02
C ASN A 22 -25.50 5.95 43.17
N ASP A 23 -24.54 6.56 43.87
CA ASP A 23 -23.33 7.14 43.29
C ASP A 23 -22.42 6.01 42.76
N ASP A 24 -22.61 5.63 41.50
CA ASP A 24 -21.53 5.07 40.70
C ASP A 24 -21.06 6.16 39.74
N GLN A 25 -19.91 6.74 40.07
CA GLN A 25 -19.22 7.71 39.24
C GLN A 25 -18.89 7.08 37.89
N ILE A 26 -19.68 7.42 36.87
CA ILE A 26 -19.25 7.27 35.48
C ILE A 26 -18.10 8.25 35.29
N VAL A 27 -16.88 7.74 35.42
CA VAL A 27 -15.69 8.40 34.91
C VAL A 27 -15.87 8.48 33.40
N GLU A 28 -16.31 9.64 32.90
CA GLU A 28 -16.23 9.97 31.48
C GLU A 28 -14.75 9.85 31.05
N GLN A 29 -14.41 8.71 30.41
CA GLN A 29 -13.16 8.57 29.65
C GLN A 29 -13.22 9.52 28.45
N LYS A 30 -12.81 10.77 28.69
CA LYS A 30 -12.87 11.88 27.72
C LYS A 30 -11.77 11.85 26.65
N ASP A 31 -10.92 10.81 26.63
CA ASP A 31 -9.74 10.73 25.75
C ASP A 31 -9.73 9.54 24.78
N ALA A 32 -10.83 8.78 24.66
CA ALA A 32 -10.90 7.73 23.64
C ALA A 32 -11.17 8.36 22.25
N PRO A 33 -10.31 8.13 21.24
CA PRO A 33 -10.53 8.72 19.92
C PRO A 33 -11.86 8.23 19.34
N GLN A 34 -12.63 9.19 18.80
CA GLN A 34 -13.97 8.98 18.24
C GLN A 34 -13.96 7.85 17.21
N VAL A 35 -14.91 6.93 17.32
CA VAL A 35 -15.07 5.84 16.35
C VAL A 35 -15.69 6.41 15.07
N VAL A 36 -15.04 6.16 13.94
CA VAL A 36 -15.45 6.63 12.60
C VAL A 36 -16.13 5.51 11.81
N VAL A 37 -15.68 4.27 11.96
CA VAL A 37 -16.38 3.07 11.46
C VAL A 37 -16.49 2.05 12.58
N CYS A 38 -17.69 1.52 12.81
CA CYS A 38 -17.91 0.37 13.68
C CYS A 38 -18.75 -0.66 12.94
N ALA A 39 -18.14 -1.80 12.61
CA ALA A 39 -18.80 -2.99 12.09
C ALA A 39 -18.80 -4.06 13.18
N GLN A 40 -19.96 -4.65 13.42
CA GLN A 40 -20.18 -5.72 14.40
C GLN A 40 -20.87 -6.89 13.72
N ASP A 41 -20.21 -8.05 13.69
CA ASP A 41 -20.68 -9.29 13.07
C ASP A 41 -21.22 -9.09 11.64
N VAL A 42 -20.64 -8.15 10.89
CA VAL A 42 -21.15 -7.76 9.57
C VAL A 42 -20.81 -8.84 8.56
N TYR A 43 -21.81 -9.33 7.83
CA TYR A 43 -21.62 -10.31 6.76
C TYR A 43 -22.43 -9.98 5.52
N LYS A 44 -21.99 -10.51 4.38
CA LYS A 44 -22.65 -10.33 3.08
C LYS A 44 -22.75 -11.64 2.30
N ASN A 45 -23.99 -11.98 1.97
CA ASN A 45 -24.34 -13.12 1.15
C ASN A 45 -24.99 -12.67 -0.16
N TYR A 46 -24.66 -13.35 -1.26
CA TYR A 46 -25.31 -13.18 -2.55
C TYR A 46 -26.05 -14.46 -2.95
N SER A 47 -27.32 -14.32 -3.35
CA SER A 47 -28.06 -15.43 -3.97
C SER A 47 -27.55 -15.65 -5.39
N LEU A 48 -27.15 -16.88 -5.68
CA LEU A 48 -26.73 -17.33 -7.02
C LEU A 48 -27.88 -17.94 -7.82
N THR A 49 -29.13 -17.80 -7.36
CA THR A 49 -30.32 -18.29 -8.09
C THR A 49 -30.35 -17.67 -9.48
N ARG A 50 -30.34 -18.49 -10.54
CA ARG A 50 -30.28 -18.00 -11.94
C ARG A 50 -31.64 -17.62 -12.51
N SER A 51 -32.73 -18.21 -12.03
CA SER A 51 -34.08 -17.97 -12.55
C SER A 51 -34.74 -16.74 -11.89
N PRO A 52 -35.15 -15.71 -12.67
CA PRO A 52 -35.85 -14.54 -12.13
C PRO A 52 -37.17 -14.91 -11.42
N ALA A 53 -37.94 -15.85 -11.99
CA ALA A 53 -39.19 -16.32 -11.40
C ALA A 53 -38.94 -16.99 -10.04
N ARG A 54 -37.84 -17.73 -9.91
CA ARG A 54 -37.49 -18.38 -8.65
C ARG A 54 -36.94 -17.39 -7.62
N ARG A 55 -36.17 -16.37 -8.03
CA ARG A 55 -35.79 -15.26 -7.13
C ARG A 55 -37.01 -14.55 -6.55
N LEU A 56 -38.03 -14.32 -7.38
CA LEU A 56 -39.29 -13.73 -6.93
C LEU A 56 -39.99 -14.66 -5.93
N ALA A 57 -40.05 -15.97 -6.23
CA ALA A 57 -40.63 -16.94 -5.30
C ALA A 57 -39.83 -17.07 -3.98
N GLU A 58 -38.51 -17.00 -4.03
CA GLU A 58 -37.63 -16.98 -2.84
C GLU A 58 -37.92 -15.76 -1.96
N ASN A 59 -38.05 -14.58 -2.57
CA ASN A 59 -38.33 -13.34 -1.84
C ASN A 59 -39.76 -13.27 -1.27
N LEU A 60 -40.76 -13.81 -2.00
CA LEU A 60 -42.18 -13.74 -1.58
C LEU A 60 -42.59 -14.87 -0.63
N PHE A 61 -42.05 -16.08 -0.81
CA PHE A 61 -42.46 -17.26 -0.05
C PHE A 61 -41.39 -17.72 0.96
N GLY A 62 -40.31 -16.97 1.12
CA GLY A 62 -39.24 -17.29 2.08
C GLY A 62 -38.51 -18.59 1.75
N LEU A 63 -38.48 -19.01 0.48
CA LEU A 63 -37.78 -20.22 0.07
C LEU A 63 -36.26 -20.01 0.18
N THR A 64 -35.55 -21.04 0.64
CA THR A 64 -34.09 -21.01 0.71
C THR A 64 -33.48 -20.89 -0.68
N PRO A 65 -32.53 -19.95 -0.90
CA PRO A 65 -31.84 -19.80 -2.18
C PRO A 65 -31.16 -21.11 -2.59
N GLN A 66 -31.17 -21.40 -3.90
CA GLN A 66 -30.57 -22.63 -4.42
C GLN A 66 -29.05 -22.71 -4.19
N ALA A 67 -28.38 -21.56 -4.20
CA ALA A 67 -26.97 -21.44 -3.87
C ALA A 67 -26.67 -20.05 -3.33
N ILE A 68 -25.83 -19.98 -2.30
CA ILE A 68 -25.43 -18.75 -1.63
C ILE A 68 -23.91 -18.61 -1.76
N LYS A 69 -23.46 -17.43 -2.20
CA LYS A 69 -22.05 -17.03 -2.12
C LYS A 69 -21.85 -16.16 -0.89
N HIS A 70 -21.06 -16.64 0.06
CA HIS A 70 -20.58 -15.85 1.19
C HIS A 70 -19.44 -14.95 0.72
N ALA A 71 -19.77 -13.71 0.35
CA ALA A 71 -18.74 -12.74 -0.07
C ALA A 71 -17.98 -12.17 1.14
N LEU A 72 -18.66 -12.06 2.27
CA LEU A 72 -18.07 -11.67 3.54
C LEU A 72 -18.75 -12.52 4.64
N ARG A 73 -17.95 -13.23 5.45
CA ARG A 73 -18.40 -13.88 6.70
C ARG A 73 -18.44 -12.82 7.81
N PRO A 74 -18.97 -13.11 9.01
CA PRO A 74 -19.02 -12.10 10.08
C PRO A 74 -17.64 -11.46 10.32
N VAL A 75 -17.60 -10.14 10.22
CA VAL A 75 -16.40 -9.31 10.43
C VAL A 75 -16.70 -8.23 11.46
N ASP A 76 -15.82 -8.14 12.45
CA ASP A 76 -15.72 -6.99 13.35
C ASP A 76 -14.61 -6.06 12.84
N LEU A 77 -14.92 -4.77 12.76
CA LEU A 77 -13.97 -3.73 12.39
C LEU A 77 -14.28 -2.46 13.16
N THR A 78 -13.29 -1.95 13.88
CA THR A 78 -13.36 -0.64 14.53
C THR A 78 -12.25 0.23 13.99
N LEU A 79 -12.61 1.36 13.38
CA LEU A 79 -11.69 2.36 12.86
C LEU A 79 -11.96 3.69 13.55
N ARG A 80 -10.93 4.25 14.19
CA ARG A 80 -11.01 5.49 14.97
C ARG A 80 -10.51 6.68 14.16
N ALA A 81 -10.88 7.89 14.61
CA ALA A 81 -10.46 9.14 13.99
C ALA A 81 -8.93 9.22 13.85
N GLY A 82 -8.45 9.54 12.64
CA GLY A 82 -7.02 9.64 12.32
C GLY A 82 -6.29 8.29 12.16
N GLN A 83 -6.96 7.17 12.42
CA GLN A 83 -6.39 5.83 12.22
C GLN A 83 -6.42 5.46 10.73
N SER A 84 -5.41 4.69 10.29
CA SER A 84 -5.37 4.14 8.95
C SER A 84 -5.30 2.61 8.98
N VAL A 85 -6.27 1.97 8.32
CA VAL A 85 -6.41 0.51 8.26
C VAL A 85 -6.29 0.05 6.81
N GLY A 86 -5.35 -0.86 6.57
CA GLY A 86 -5.14 -1.52 5.28
C GLY A 86 -5.96 -2.81 5.15
N LEU A 87 -6.53 -3.09 3.99
CA LEU A 87 -7.15 -4.37 3.66
C LEU A 87 -6.24 -5.16 2.72
N VAL A 88 -5.79 -6.33 3.17
CA VAL A 88 -4.95 -7.23 2.38
C VAL A 88 -5.65 -8.58 2.17
N GLY A 89 -5.32 -9.25 1.06
CA GLY A 89 -5.93 -10.53 0.70
C GLY A 89 -6.04 -10.72 -0.80
N LYS A 90 -6.29 -11.96 -1.23
CA LYS A 90 -6.40 -12.32 -2.65
C LYS A 90 -7.62 -11.66 -3.33
N ASN A 91 -7.65 -11.73 -4.66
CA ASN A 91 -8.84 -11.37 -5.44
C ASN A 91 -10.02 -12.25 -5.01
N GLY A 92 -11.18 -11.64 -4.84
CA GLY A 92 -12.38 -12.34 -4.36
C GLY A 92 -12.42 -12.63 -2.85
N ALA A 93 -11.46 -12.15 -2.06
CA ALA A 93 -11.44 -12.37 -0.61
C ALA A 93 -12.50 -11.57 0.18
N GLY A 94 -13.19 -10.62 -0.45
CA GLY A 94 -14.23 -9.79 0.19
C GLY A 94 -13.85 -8.33 0.47
N LYS A 95 -12.63 -7.88 0.08
CA LYS A 95 -12.13 -6.51 0.31
C LYS A 95 -13.08 -5.43 -0.20
N SER A 96 -13.36 -5.40 -1.50
CA SER A 96 -14.25 -4.38 -2.08
C SER A 96 -15.68 -4.47 -1.52
N THR A 97 -16.15 -5.66 -1.12
CA THR A 97 -17.44 -5.80 -0.43
C THR A 97 -17.43 -5.12 0.94
N LEU A 98 -16.35 -5.30 1.73
CA LEU A 98 -16.18 -4.61 3.01
C LEU A 98 -16.07 -3.08 2.82
N LEU A 99 -15.34 -2.62 1.81
CA LEU A 99 -15.25 -1.20 1.48
C LEU A 99 -16.61 -0.60 1.09
N GLN A 100 -17.39 -1.29 0.26
CA GLN A 100 -18.74 -0.87 -0.14
C GLN A 100 -19.72 -0.83 1.05
N LEU A 101 -19.60 -1.77 1.99
CA LEU A 101 -20.37 -1.76 3.24
C LEU A 101 -19.98 -0.55 4.10
N ALA A 102 -18.68 -0.30 4.29
CA ALA A 102 -18.19 0.85 5.05
C ALA A 102 -18.57 2.19 4.38
N ALA A 103 -18.61 2.24 3.05
CA ALA A 103 -19.05 3.41 2.30
C ALA A 103 -20.58 3.64 2.35
N GLY A 104 -21.36 2.68 2.85
CA GLY A 104 -22.82 2.73 2.84
C GLY A 104 -23.46 2.53 1.45
N VAL A 105 -22.67 2.15 0.45
CA VAL A 105 -23.15 1.83 -0.91
C VAL A 105 -23.88 0.50 -0.93
N LEU A 106 -23.42 -0.44 -0.11
CA LEU A 106 -24.00 -1.77 0.02
C LEU A 106 -24.59 -1.95 1.42
N ALA A 107 -25.81 -2.51 1.50
CA ALA A 107 -26.38 -2.94 2.77
C ALA A 107 -25.85 -4.33 3.18
N PRO A 108 -25.56 -4.57 4.46
CA PRO A 108 -25.18 -5.89 4.95
C PRO A 108 -26.33 -6.90 4.81
N THR A 109 -26.02 -8.20 4.77
CA THR A 109 -27.06 -9.24 4.90
C THR A 109 -27.46 -9.42 6.36
N GLY A 110 -26.53 -9.23 7.28
CA GLY A 110 -26.78 -9.15 8.72
C GLY A 110 -25.56 -8.58 9.45
N GLY A 111 -25.69 -8.41 10.77
CA GLY A 111 -24.80 -7.56 11.57
C GLY A 111 -25.14 -6.08 11.41
N ALA A 112 -24.31 -5.21 11.98
CA ALA A 112 -24.50 -3.76 11.94
C ALA A 112 -23.20 -3.04 11.57
N ILE A 113 -23.27 -2.10 10.62
CA ILE A 113 -22.18 -1.19 10.29
C ILE A 113 -22.67 0.25 10.47
N THR A 114 -21.90 1.04 11.20
CA THR A 114 -22.16 2.46 11.44
C THR A 114 -20.93 3.26 11.06
N THR A 115 -21.18 4.44 10.51
CA THR A 115 -20.14 5.37 10.10
C THR A 115 -20.49 6.79 10.55
N HIS A 116 -19.47 7.53 11.02
CA HIS A 116 -19.63 8.86 11.57
C HIS A 116 -18.82 9.90 10.80
N GLY A 117 -19.47 11.00 10.44
CA GLY A 117 -18.88 12.10 9.69
C GLY A 117 -18.99 11.94 8.17
N ARG A 118 -18.33 12.85 7.43
CA ARG A 118 -18.32 12.82 5.97
C ARG A 118 -17.44 11.66 5.48
N ILE A 119 -17.96 10.88 4.54
CA ILE A 119 -17.24 9.77 3.91
C ILE A 119 -16.94 10.16 2.47
N ALA A 120 -15.67 10.00 2.06
CA ALA A 120 -15.30 10.04 0.66
C ALA A 120 -14.82 8.64 0.25
N ALA A 121 -15.60 7.96 -0.59
CA ALA A 121 -15.24 6.64 -1.12
C ALA A 121 -14.82 6.69 -2.59
N LEU A 122 -13.54 6.46 -2.86
CA LEU A 122 -12.94 6.36 -4.19
C LEU A 122 -13.01 4.91 -4.71
N LEU A 123 -14.19 4.31 -4.66
CA LEU A 123 -14.43 2.92 -5.11
C LEU A 123 -14.74 2.84 -6.61
N GLU A 124 -15.50 3.82 -7.10
CA GLU A 124 -15.90 3.94 -8.50
C GLU A 124 -15.59 5.38 -8.94
N LEU A 125 -14.32 5.66 -9.23
CA LEU A 125 -13.87 6.99 -9.61
C LEU A 125 -14.67 7.51 -10.82
N GLY A 126 -15.35 8.64 -10.62
CA GLY A 126 -16.22 9.25 -11.61
C GLY A 126 -17.70 8.93 -11.45
N ALA A 127 -18.09 8.05 -10.53
CA ALA A 127 -19.49 7.84 -10.18
C ALA A 127 -20.11 9.15 -9.65
N GLY A 128 -21.24 9.54 -10.24
CA GLY A 128 -21.92 10.80 -9.94
C GLY A 128 -21.49 12.00 -10.80
N LEU A 129 -20.49 11.84 -11.68
CA LEU A 129 -20.18 12.83 -12.71
C LEU A 129 -21.06 12.61 -13.95
N LEU A 130 -21.55 13.70 -14.53
CA LEU A 130 -22.43 13.71 -15.70
C LEU A 130 -21.63 14.03 -16.98
N PRO A 131 -21.67 13.17 -18.02
CA PRO A 131 -20.91 13.35 -19.27
C PRO A 131 -21.19 14.65 -20.02
N ASP A 132 -22.44 15.14 -19.95
CA ASP A 132 -22.88 16.32 -20.70
C ASP A 132 -22.57 17.64 -20.00
N LEU A 133 -22.16 17.59 -18.72
CA LEU A 133 -21.76 18.77 -17.96
C LEU A 133 -20.25 19.03 -18.12
N SER A 134 -19.85 20.30 -18.05
CA SER A 134 -18.44 20.67 -17.93
C SER A 134 -17.83 20.18 -16.61
N GLY A 135 -16.50 20.21 -16.48
CA GLY A 135 -15.82 19.89 -15.23
C GLY A 135 -16.26 20.79 -14.07
N ARG A 136 -16.44 22.10 -14.29
CA ARG A 136 -16.94 23.02 -13.25
C ARG A 136 -18.38 22.74 -12.84
N GLU A 137 -19.26 22.45 -13.80
CA GLU A 137 -20.64 22.09 -13.52
C GLU A 137 -20.72 20.75 -12.78
N ASN A 138 -19.84 19.80 -13.13
CA ASN A 138 -19.68 18.55 -12.42
C ASN A 138 -19.23 18.74 -10.97
N ILE A 139 -18.30 19.66 -10.70
CA ILE A 139 -17.91 20.00 -9.32
C ILE A 139 -19.12 20.49 -8.52
N ARG A 140 -19.95 21.36 -9.11
CA ARG A 140 -21.18 21.87 -8.47
C ARG A 140 -22.24 20.79 -8.28
N PHE A 141 -22.40 19.92 -9.26
CA PHE A 141 -23.40 18.86 -9.24
C PHE A 141 -23.04 17.72 -8.28
N ALA A 142 -21.80 17.26 -8.32
CA ALA A 142 -21.34 16.13 -7.52
C ALA A 142 -20.85 16.54 -6.13
N GLY A 143 -20.43 17.79 -5.90
CA GLY A 143 -19.97 18.28 -4.60
C GLY A 143 -20.88 17.95 -3.41
N PRO A 144 -22.22 18.11 -3.52
CA PRO A 144 -23.14 17.71 -2.45
C PRO A 144 -23.14 16.21 -2.14
N LEU A 145 -22.85 15.34 -3.12
CA LEU A 145 -22.70 13.89 -2.89
C LEU A 145 -21.50 13.58 -2.00
N TRP A 146 -20.48 14.45 -2.01
CA TRP A 146 -19.30 14.38 -1.14
C TRP A 146 -19.48 15.16 0.18
N GLY A 147 -20.68 15.68 0.46
CA GLY A 147 -20.98 16.41 1.69
C GLY A 147 -20.46 17.84 1.72
N LEU A 148 -20.28 18.47 0.55
CA LEU A 148 -20.00 19.90 0.43
C LEU A 148 -21.29 20.70 0.26
N SER A 149 -21.44 21.78 1.02
CA SER A 149 -22.46 22.80 0.77
C SER A 149 -22.11 23.66 -0.43
N GLY A 150 -23.10 24.33 -1.05
CA GLY A 150 -22.86 25.22 -2.19
C GLY A 150 -21.82 26.32 -1.90
N ALA A 151 -21.80 26.85 -0.68
CA ALA A 151 -20.80 27.85 -0.27
C ALA A 151 -19.39 27.25 -0.14
N GLU A 152 -19.26 26.01 0.35
CA GLU A 152 -17.98 25.31 0.38
C GLU A 152 -17.51 24.98 -1.04
N ILE A 153 -18.40 24.57 -1.94
CA ILE A 153 -18.05 24.28 -3.33
C ILE A 153 -17.44 25.51 -4.01
N GLU A 154 -18.08 26.68 -3.92
CA GLU A 154 -17.53 27.89 -4.56
C GLU A 154 -16.20 28.33 -3.90
N ARG A 155 -16.04 28.11 -2.59
CA ARG A 155 -14.78 28.39 -1.89
C ARG A 155 -13.64 27.47 -2.32
N GLU A 156 -13.92 26.18 -2.49
CA GLU A 156 -12.91 25.16 -2.84
C GLU A 156 -12.73 25.01 -4.36
N MET A 157 -13.62 25.61 -5.18
CA MET A 157 -13.64 25.48 -6.66
C MET A 157 -12.26 25.68 -7.28
N GLN A 158 -11.59 26.80 -6.95
CA GLN A 158 -10.30 27.12 -7.54
C GLN A 158 -9.23 26.09 -7.15
N ALA A 159 -9.20 25.67 -5.88
CA ALA A 159 -8.26 24.66 -5.39
C ALA A 159 -8.50 23.28 -6.04
N ILE A 160 -9.76 22.90 -6.28
CA ILE A 160 -10.11 21.66 -6.98
C ILE A 160 -9.59 21.69 -8.43
N VAL A 161 -9.81 22.81 -9.12
CA VAL A 161 -9.36 22.99 -10.51
C VAL A 161 -7.83 22.96 -10.61
N GLU A 162 -7.13 23.69 -9.75
CA GLU A 162 -5.66 23.71 -9.69
C GLU A 162 -5.09 22.34 -9.32
N PHE A 163 -5.70 21.63 -8.36
CA PHE A 163 -5.24 20.29 -8.01
C PHE A 163 -5.43 19.33 -9.19
N SER A 164 -6.55 19.41 -9.90
CA SER A 164 -6.87 18.54 -11.04
C SER A 164 -5.93 18.75 -12.25
N GLU A 165 -5.31 19.92 -12.37
CA GLU A 165 -4.47 20.37 -13.50
C GLU A 165 -5.08 20.12 -14.88
N LEU A 166 -6.42 20.23 -14.96
CA LEU A 166 -7.17 20.13 -16.22
C LEU A 166 -7.05 21.38 -17.09
N GLY A 167 -6.56 22.50 -16.55
CA GLY A 167 -6.41 23.75 -17.28
C GLY A 167 -7.72 24.20 -17.93
N GLU A 168 -7.66 24.53 -19.23
CA GLU A 168 -8.83 24.96 -20.02
C GLU A 168 -9.88 23.85 -20.20
N ALA A 169 -9.49 22.57 -20.08
CA ALA A 169 -10.43 21.47 -20.25
C ALA A 169 -11.52 21.46 -19.17
N ILE A 170 -11.34 22.16 -18.04
CA ILE A 170 -12.33 22.24 -16.97
C ILE A 170 -13.68 22.79 -17.43
N ASP A 171 -13.70 23.62 -18.46
CA ASP A 171 -14.91 24.23 -19.02
C ASP A 171 -15.45 23.43 -20.22
N ALA A 172 -14.75 22.38 -20.65
CA ALA A 172 -15.23 21.45 -21.68
C ALA A 172 -16.13 20.36 -21.06
N PRO A 173 -17.12 19.84 -21.82
CA PRO A 173 -17.97 18.73 -21.37
C PRO A 173 -17.17 17.47 -21.01
N LEU A 174 -17.54 16.80 -19.92
CA LEU A 174 -16.84 15.62 -19.39
C LEU A 174 -16.74 14.47 -20.41
N ARG A 175 -17.70 14.34 -21.34
CA ARG A 175 -17.64 13.35 -22.44
C ARG A 175 -16.41 13.49 -23.35
N THR A 176 -15.73 14.63 -23.33
CA THR A 176 -14.48 14.86 -24.09
C THR A 176 -13.23 14.53 -23.27
N TYR A 177 -13.38 14.13 -22.01
CA TYR A 177 -12.26 13.86 -21.11
C TYR A 177 -11.72 12.46 -21.35
N SER A 178 -10.40 12.30 -21.20
CA SER A 178 -9.82 10.97 -21.06
C SER A 178 -10.21 10.35 -19.71
N SER A 179 -10.09 9.03 -19.59
CA SER A 179 -10.31 8.34 -18.30
C SER A 179 -9.43 8.90 -17.17
N GLY A 180 -8.18 9.27 -17.48
CA GLY A 180 -7.27 9.92 -16.53
C GLY A 180 -7.77 11.29 -16.08
N MET A 181 -8.30 12.12 -16.97
CA MET A 181 -8.86 13.43 -16.63
C MET A 181 -10.09 13.30 -15.71
N VAL A 182 -10.96 12.31 -15.96
CA VAL A 182 -12.12 12.03 -15.10
C VAL A 182 -11.67 11.64 -13.69
N VAL A 183 -10.68 10.75 -13.60
CA VAL A 183 -10.10 10.33 -12.32
C VAL A 183 -9.48 11.51 -11.57
N ARG A 184 -8.73 12.36 -12.27
CA ARG A 184 -8.13 13.59 -11.70
C ARG A 184 -9.19 14.49 -11.09
N LEU A 185 -10.27 14.77 -11.82
CA LEU A 185 -11.39 15.59 -11.32
C LEU A 185 -12.08 14.96 -10.10
N ALA A 186 -12.40 13.67 -10.18
CA ALA A 186 -13.07 12.94 -9.11
C ALA A 186 -12.24 12.94 -7.82
N PHE A 187 -10.93 12.67 -7.94
CA PHE A 187 -10.00 12.69 -6.81
C PHE A 187 -9.86 14.09 -6.19
N SER A 188 -9.71 15.13 -7.03
CA SER A 188 -9.63 16.52 -6.56
C SER A 188 -10.87 16.90 -5.74
N LEU A 189 -12.06 16.57 -6.26
CA LEU A 189 -13.33 16.89 -5.61
C LEU A 189 -13.47 16.15 -4.27
N ALA A 190 -13.26 14.84 -4.27
CA ALA A 190 -13.40 14.01 -3.08
C ALA A 190 -12.42 14.41 -1.96
N THR A 191 -11.18 14.76 -2.30
CA THR A 191 -10.17 15.17 -1.30
C THR A 191 -10.32 16.62 -0.86
N ALA A 192 -10.96 17.50 -1.63
CA ALA A 192 -11.31 18.85 -1.18
C ALA A 192 -12.35 18.85 -0.07
N ALA A 193 -13.21 17.83 -0.01
CA ALA A 193 -14.24 17.67 1.01
C ALA A 193 -13.70 17.46 2.43
N ARG A 194 -12.41 17.16 2.61
CA ARG A 194 -11.78 16.91 3.94
C ARG A 194 -12.66 15.97 4.78
N PRO A 195 -12.83 14.70 4.34
CA PRO A 195 -13.75 13.77 4.96
C PRO A 195 -13.25 13.29 6.33
N ALA A 196 -14.14 12.79 7.18
CA ALA A 196 -13.75 12.06 8.38
C ALA A 196 -13.18 10.67 8.05
N LEU A 197 -13.66 10.07 6.96
CA LEU A 197 -13.22 8.79 6.42
C LEU A 197 -12.95 8.90 4.92
N LEU A 198 -11.71 8.60 4.53
CA LEU A 198 -11.32 8.40 3.14
C LEU A 198 -11.20 6.90 2.86
N ILE A 199 -11.96 6.40 1.90
CA ILE A 199 -11.93 5.00 1.45
C ILE A 199 -11.33 4.95 0.06
N ILE A 200 -10.34 4.08 -0.14
CA ILE A 200 -9.58 3.99 -1.39
C ILE A 200 -9.42 2.52 -1.77
N ASP A 201 -9.84 2.15 -2.98
CA ASP A 201 -9.69 0.79 -3.52
C ASP A 201 -8.83 0.80 -4.78
N GLU A 202 -7.57 0.36 -4.66
CA GLU A 202 -6.61 0.11 -5.77
C GLU A 202 -6.28 1.31 -6.69
N ALA A 203 -7.09 2.37 -6.63
CA ALA A 203 -7.23 3.36 -7.67
C ALA A 203 -6.22 4.52 -7.59
N LEU A 204 -5.32 4.50 -6.59
CA LEU A 204 -4.18 5.42 -6.56
C LEU A 204 -3.20 5.18 -7.71
N SER A 205 -3.30 4.02 -8.37
CA SER A 205 -2.51 3.68 -9.54
C SER A 205 -3.14 4.13 -10.87
N VAL A 206 -4.33 4.76 -10.84
CA VAL A 206 -5.03 5.20 -12.05
C VAL A 206 -4.75 6.68 -12.29
N GLY A 207 -3.79 6.97 -13.17
CA GLY A 207 -3.35 8.31 -13.52
C GLY A 207 -1.98 8.28 -14.19
N ASP A 208 -1.52 9.42 -14.70
CA ASP A 208 -0.11 9.57 -15.08
C ASP A 208 0.78 9.54 -13.81
N GLY A 209 2.06 9.23 -13.99
CA GLY A 209 3.00 9.09 -12.86
C GLY A 209 3.13 10.38 -12.03
N GLN A 210 2.93 11.56 -12.60
CA GLN A 210 3.04 12.81 -11.83
C GLN A 210 1.81 13.00 -10.92
N PHE A 211 0.61 12.78 -11.44
CA PHE A 211 -0.62 12.92 -10.66
C PHE A 211 -0.76 11.86 -9.56
N ALA A 212 -0.27 10.65 -9.77
CA ALA A 212 -0.25 9.61 -8.74
C ALA A 212 0.56 10.03 -7.50
N GLN A 213 1.70 10.70 -7.70
CA GLN A 213 2.53 11.25 -6.62
C GLN A 213 1.80 12.38 -5.88
N LYS A 214 1.24 13.33 -6.63
CA LYS A 214 0.45 14.43 -6.07
C LYS A 214 -0.74 13.93 -5.24
N SER A 215 -1.40 12.88 -5.72
CA SER A 215 -2.51 12.22 -5.02
C SER A 215 -2.07 11.58 -3.70
N PHE A 216 -0.90 10.93 -3.71
CA PHE A 216 -0.30 10.37 -2.50
C PHE A 216 0.04 11.46 -1.47
N ASP A 217 0.68 12.54 -1.90
CA ASP A 217 1.02 13.68 -1.05
C ASP A 217 -0.24 14.30 -0.42
N ARG A 218 -1.32 14.41 -1.19
CA ARG A 218 -2.63 14.86 -0.71
C ARG A 218 -3.22 13.95 0.36
N ILE A 219 -3.11 12.63 0.19
CA ILE A 219 -3.57 11.65 1.20
C ILE A 219 -2.75 11.75 2.48
N MET A 220 -1.43 11.86 2.35
CA MET A 220 -0.54 12.04 3.50
C MET A 220 -0.81 13.36 4.23
N GLN A 221 -1.16 14.42 3.51
CA GLN A 221 -1.61 15.67 4.11
C GLN A 221 -2.92 15.47 4.88
N LEU A 222 -3.95 14.88 4.26
CA LEU A 222 -5.24 14.62 4.90
C LEU A 222 -5.10 13.76 6.17
N LYS A 223 -4.22 12.75 6.14
CA LYS A 223 -3.90 11.91 7.29
C LYS A 223 -3.28 12.72 8.43
N ARG A 224 -2.34 13.62 8.13
CA ARG A 224 -1.76 14.55 9.12
C ARG A 224 -2.80 15.51 9.69
N GLU A 225 -3.81 15.87 8.92
CA GLU A 225 -4.96 16.69 9.33
C GLU A 225 -6.02 15.90 10.13
N GLY A 226 -5.81 14.60 10.38
CA GLY A 226 -6.69 13.75 11.19
C GLY A 226 -7.76 12.99 10.40
N THR A 227 -7.71 12.99 9.06
CA THR A 227 -8.57 12.14 8.23
C THR A 227 -8.23 10.67 8.47
N SER A 228 -9.26 9.87 8.74
CA SER A 228 -9.11 8.41 8.88
C SER A 228 -9.10 7.74 7.50
N LEU A 229 -8.36 6.65 7.35
CA LEU A 229 -8.14 6.01 6.04
C LEU A 229 -8.48 4.52 6.09
N LEU A 230 -9.33 4.08 5.16
CA LEU A 230 -9.54 2.66 4.86
C LEU A 230 -9.00 2.37 3.46
N PHE A 231 -7.90 1.64 3.39
CA PHE A 231 -7.09 1.52 2.18
C PHE A 231 -6.98 0.07 1.71
N CYS A 232 -7.26 -0.19 0.43
CA CYS A 232 -7.04 -1.49 -0.19
C CYS A 232 -6.03 -1.35 -1.33
N SER A 233 -4.97 -2.17 -1.30
CA SER A 233 -3.95 -2.21 -2.35
C SER A 233 -3.35 -3.60 -2.48
N HIS A 234 -2.91 -3.91 -3.70
CA HIS A 234 -2.10 -5.09 -4.00
C HIS A 234 -0.62 -4.92 -3.63
N SER A 235 -0.18 -3.68 -3.40
CA SER A 235 1.18 -3.38 -2.93
C SER A 235 1.20 -3.40 -1.40
N LEU A 236 1.78 -4.46 -0.83
CA LEU A 236 2.00 -4.56 0.63
C LEU A 236 2.87 -3.41 1.14
N TYR A 237 3.81 -2.93 0.32
CA TYR A 237 4.60 -1.76 0.63
C TYR A 237 3.74 -0.50 0.84
N GLN A 238 2.77 -0.24 -0.06
CA GLN A 238 1.85 0.90 0.11
C GLN A 238 1.00 0.76 1.36
N VAL A 239 0.56 -0.47 1.69
CA VAL A 239 -0.20 -0.74 2.91
C VAL A 239 0.65 -0.44 4.15
N GLU A 240 1.89 -0.93 4.21
CA GLU A 240 2.81 -0.67 5.33
C GLU A 240 3.16 0.82 5.48
N MET A 241 3.25 1.56 4.37
CA MET A 241 3.56 2.99 4.37
C MET A 241 2.36 3.86 4.79
N LEU A 242 1.16 3.54 4.33
CA LEU A 242 -0.04 4.37 4.56
C LEU A 242 -0.80 3.98 5.82
N CYS A 243 -0.75 2.70 6.22
CA CYS A 243 -1.62 2.14 7.25
C CYS A 243 -0.85 1.84 8.53
N THR A 244 -1.43 2.20 9.68
CA THR A 244 -0.89 1.80 10.99
C THR A 244 -1.29 0.37 11.34
N GLU A 245 -2.49 -0.03 10.92
CA GLU A 245 -3.03 -1.38 11.09
C GLU A 245 -3.42 -1.98 9.75
N ALA A 246 -3.56 -3.30 9.70
CA ALA A 246 -4.13 -3.98 8.56
C ALA A 246 -5.05 -5.13 9.01
N LEU A 247 -5.96 -5.49 8.11
CA LEU A 247 -6.88 -6.62 8.22
C LEU A 247 -6.66 -7.51 7.01
N TRP A 248 -6.32 -8.77 7.27
CA TRP A 248 -6.15 -9.79 6.24
C TRP A 248 -7.45 -10.58 6.06
N LEU A 249 -8.03 -10.49 4.85
CA LEU A 249 -9.15 -11.31 4.42
C LEU A 249 -8.71 -12.50 3.56
N HIS A 250 -9.32 -13.64 3.84
CA HIS A 250 -9.25 -14.84 3.00
C HIS A 250 -10.62 -15.51 2.92
N GLU A 251 -11.15 -15.69 1.72
CA GLU A 251 -12.47 -16.31 1.48
C GLU A 251 -13.63 -15.72 2.32
N GLY A 252 -13.63 -14.38 2.45
CA GLY A 252 -14.62 -13.64 3.21
C GLY A 252 -14.40 -13.66 4.72
N ALA A 253 -13.40 -14.37 5.24
CA ALA A 253 -13.11 -14.45 6.67
C ALA A 253 -11.86 -13.64 7.04
N VAL A 254 -11.90 -12.99 8.20
CA VAL A 254 -10.73 -12.36 8.80
C VAL A 254 -9.75 -13.44 9.26
N GLN A 255 -8.52 -13.38 8.78
CA GLN A 255 -7.43 -14.26 9.22
C GLN A 255 -6.59 -13.61 10.32
N GLU A 256 -6.34 -12.30 10.18
CA GLU A 256 -5.50 -11.55 11.10
C GLU A 256 -5.88 -10.06 11.08
N VAL A 257 -5.80 -9.41 12.25
CA VAL A 257 -5.92 -7.96 12.42
C VAL A 257 -4.82 -7.52 13.38
N GLY A 258 -4.14 -6.43 13.05
CA GLY A 258 -3.10 -5.89 13.90
C GLY A 258 -2.24 -4.87 13.19
N LYS A 259 -1.01 -4.71 13.66
CA LYS A 259 -0.04 -3.79 13.05
C LYS A 259 0.20 -4.15 11.59
N ALA A 260 0.18 -3.15 10.70
CA ALA A 260 0.26 -3.38 9.26
C ALA A 260 1.48 -4.22 8.86
N SER A 261 2.65 -3.97 9.46
CA SER A 261 3.89 -4.72 9.18
C SER A 261 3.79 -6.22 9.50
N ASP A 262 3.06 -6.57 10.56
CA ASP A 262 2.98 -7.95 11.03
C ASP A 262 1.99 -8.74 10.17
N VAL A 263 0.82 -8.15 9.91
CA VAL A 263 -0.20 -8.72 9.03
C VAL A 263 0.31 -8.86 7.59
N CYS A 264 1.01 -7.85 7.07
CA CYS A 264 1.62 -7.92 5.74
C CYS A 264 2.69 -9.01 5.64
N ARG A 265 3.48 -9.24 6.71
CA ARG A 265 4.43 -10.35 6.79
C ARG A 265 3.73 -11.69 6.80
N SER A 266 2.72 -11.88 7.64
CA SER A 266 1.92 -13.11 7.70
C SER A 266 1.28 -13.43 6.35
N TYR A 267 0.69 -12.43 5.70
CA TYR A 267 0.10 -12.58 4.38
C TYR A 267 1.15 -12.93 3.31
N ARG A 268 2.34 -12.33 3.35
CA ARG A 268 3.45 -12.66 2.44
C ARG A 268 3.88 -14.11 2.61
N ASN A 269 4.11 -14.56 3.85
CA ASN A 269 4.45 -15.95 4.15
C ASN A 269 3.39 -16.93 3.63
N PHE A 270 2.11 -16.56 3.71
CA PHE A 270 1.03 -17.36 3.14
C PHE A 270 1.10 -17.46 1.61
N LEU A 271 1.40 -16.36 0.91
CA LEU A 271 1.60 -16.37 -0.55
C LEU A 271 2.80 -17.24 -0.94
N ASP A 272 3.90 -17.14 -0.21
CA ASP A 272 5.13 -17.92 -0.46
C ASP A 272 4.89 -19.42 -0.23
N ALA A 273 4.21 -19.78 0.87
CA ALA A 273 3.86 -21.16 1.18
C ALA A 273 3.00 -21.81 0.09
N GLN A 274 2.04 -21.08 -0.49
CA GLN A 274 1.22 -21.59 -1.59
C GLN A 274 2.00 -21.73 -2.90
N SER A 275 3.01 -20.89 -3.10
CA SER A 275 3.89 -20.95 -4.28
C SER A 275 4.86 -22.13 -4.20
N SER A 276 5.19 -22.59 -2.98
CA SER A 276 6.14 -23.68 -2.70
C SER A 276 5.55 -25.10 -2.70
N LEU A 277 4.23 -25.26 -2.82
CA LEU A 277 3.61 -26.58 -3.00
C LEU A 277 3.92 -27.10 -4.41
N PRO A 278 4.53 -28.30 -4.57
CA PRO A 278 4.71 -28.88 -5.89
C PRO A 278 3.32 -29.15 -6.47
N SER A 279 2.98 -28.43 -7.53
CA SER A 279 1.83 -28.72 -8.37
C SER A 279 2.05 -30.08 -9.05
N SER A 280 1.75 -31.15 -8.31
CA SER A 280 1.56 -32.47 -8.88
C SER A 280 0.29 -32.44 -9.75
N GLN A 281 0.45 -32.83 -11.01
CA GLN A 281 -0.56 -33.03 -12.06
C GLN A 281 -0.80 -31.85 -13.02
N SER A 282 0.05 -31.76 -14.03
CA SER A 282 -0.38 -31.99 -15.42
C SER A 282 0.82 -32.36 -16.29
N LEU A 283 0.98 -33.65 -16.57
CA LEU A 283 1.72 -34.15 -17.72
C LEU A 283 0.90 -33.87 -18.98
N ASP A 284 1.62 -33.60 -20.07
CA ASP A 284 1.21 -33.61 -21.47
C ASP A 284 0.37 -32.44 -22.00
N ALA A 285 1.07 -31.39 -22.47
CA ALA A 285 0.93 -30.93 -23.86
C ALA A 285 2.09 -29.99 -24.22
N SER A 286 2.94 -30.47 -25.11
CA SER A 286 3.89 -29.65 -25.86
C SER A 286 3.10 -28.66 -26.72
N THR A 287 3.17 -27.37 -26.41
CA THR A 287 2.86 -26.32 -27.38
C THR A 287 3.70 -25.10 -27.03
N LYS A 288 4.65 -24.78 -27.92
CA LYS A 288 5.30 -23.47 -27.95
C LYS A 288 4.20 -22.42 -28.08
N ALA A 289 3.94 -21.70 -27.00
CA ALA A 289 3.16 -20.47 -27.02
C ALA A 289 4.14 -19.33 -26.81
N ASP A 290 4.23 -18.45 -27.80
CA ASP A 290 4.92 -17.17 -27.68
C ASP A 290 4.38 -16.40 -26.45
N PRO A 291 5.24 -15.65 -25.74
CA PRO A 291 4.77 -14.81 -24.65
C PRO A 291 3.72 -13.82 -25.19
N PRO A 292 2.61 -13.58 -24.46
CA PRO A 292 1.58 -12.67 -24.90
C PRO A 292 2.19 -11.27 -25.06
N ALA A 293 1.95 -10.67 -26.24
CA ALA A 293 2.34 -9.31 -26.56
C ALA A 293 1.82 -8.37 -25.47
N GLN A 294 2.76 -7.74 -24.75
CA GLN A 294 2.46 -6.62 -23.88
C GLN A 294 1.80 -5.50 -24.71
N PRO A 295 0.74 -4.84 -24.21
CA PRO A 295 0.19 -3.69 -24.89
C PRO A 295 1.27 -2.61 -25.03
N ALA A 296 1.41 -2.08 -26.24
CA ALA A 296 2.43 -1.11 -26.62
C ALA A 296 2.51 0.03 -25.59
N GLN A 297 3.65 0.12 -24.91
CA GLN A 297 3.98 1.22 -24.01
C GLN A 297 4.22 2.51 -24.82
N PRO A 298 3.74 3.67 -24.35
CA PRO A 298 4.04 4.93 -24.99
C PRO A 298 5.51 5.33 -24.74
N ASP A 299 6.25 5.62 -25.82
CA ASP A 299 7.61 6.21 -25.90
C ASP A 299 8.57 5.95 -24.70
N GLU A 300 9.24 4.79 -24.73
CA GLU A 300 10.26 4.36 -23.75
C GLU A 300 11.62 5.10 -23.84
N THR A 301 11.79 6.08 -24.71
CA THR A 301 13.12 6.65 -24.99
C THR A 301 13.58 7.76 -24.04
N ASN A 302 12.77 8.16 -23.06
CA ASN A 302 13.07 9.32 -22.20
C ASN A 302 12.87 9.11 -20.67
N GLN A 303 12.92 7.87 -20.16
CA GLN A 303 12.81 7.59 -18.72
C GLN A 303 14.13 7.05 -18.12
N PRO A 304 14.40 7.29 -16.81
CA PRO A 304 15.51 6.66 -16.12
C PRO A 304 15.42 5.13 -16.21
N SER A 305 16.54 4.45 -16.48
CA SER A 305 16.58 2.98 -16.58
C SER A 305 17.91 2.42 -16.08
N ILE A 306 17.87 1.16 -15.62
CA ILE A 306 19.05 0.39 -15.23
C ILE A 306 19.73 -0.14 -16.49
N ARG A 307 21.02 0.12 -16.63
CA ARG A 307 21.83 -0.30 -17.80
C ARG A 307 22.63 -1.55 -17.55
N SER A 308 23.22 -1.65 -16.36
CA SER A 308 23.96 -2.85 -15.95
C SER A 308 24.02 -2.94 -14.44
N ILE A 309 24.18 -4.17 -13.95
CA ILE A 309 24.39 -4.45 -12.53
C ILE A 309 25.58 -5.41 -12.45
N THR A 310 26.56 -5.05 -11.62
CA THR A 310 27.80 -5.80 -11.47
C THR A 310 28.00 -6.19 -10.01
N LEU A 311 28.26 -7.48 -9.79
CA LEU A 311 28.71 -8.00 -8.50
C LEU A 311 30.21 -7.79 -8.37
N LEU A 312 30.66 -7.24 -7.24
CA LEU A 312 32.07 -7.02 -6.92
C LEU A 312 32.44 -7.81 -5.67
N ARG A 313 33.58 -8.50 -5.72
CA ARG A 313 34.25 -9.07 -4.54
C ARG A 313 35.56 -8.35 -4.32
N ASN A 314 35.72 -7.70 -3.16
CA ASN A 314 36.90 -6.91 -2.83
C ASN A 314 37.25 -5.89 -3.94
N GLY A 315 36.21 -5.25 -4.51
CA GLY A 315 36.33 -4.30 -5.62
C GLY A 315 36.52 -4.91 -7.01
N THR A 316 36.65 -6.23 -7.14
CA THR A 316 36.84 -6.91 -8.44
C THR A 316 35.52 -7.49 -8.97
N PRO A 317 35.14 -7.26 -10.24
CA PRO A 317 33.93 -7.84 -10.83
C PRO A 317 33.93 -9.36 -10.87
N THR A 318 32.86 -9.98 -10.37
CA THR A 318 32.68 -11.45 -10.33
C THR A 318 31.45 -11.94 -11.09
N ALA A 319 30.47 -11.08 -11.38
CA ALA A 319 29.31 -11.36 -12.22
C ALA A 319 28.75 -10.05 -12.80
N ARG A 320 28.21 -10.09 -14.03
CA ARG A 320 27.67 -8.92 -14.75
C ARG A 320 26.37 -9.20 -15.50
N LYS A 321 25.97 -10.46 -15.65
CA LYS A 321 24.75 -10.84 -16.37
C LYS A 321 23.63 -11.20 -15.40
N THR A 322 22.40 -10.90 -15.79
CA THR A 322 21.20 -11.28 -15.04
C THR A 322 21.14 -12.80 -14.84
N GLY A 323 20.96 -13.25 -13.61
CA GLY A 323 20.95 -14.65 -13.21
C GLY A 323 22.34 -15.30 -13.13
N GLU A 324 23.42 -14.55 -13.34
CA GLU A 324 24.78 -15.08 -13.24
C GLU A 324 25.17 -15.28 -11.77
N MET A 325 25.74 -16.46 -11.49
CA MET A 325 26.33 -16.76 -10.20
C MET A 325 27.75 -16.19 -10.15
N GLY A 326 28.06 -15.47 -9.06
CA GLY A 326 29.41 -14.97 -8.82
C GLY A 326 30.45 -16.08 -8.95
N SER A 327 31.49 -15.84 -9.75
CA SER A 327 32.49 -16.85 -10.12
C SER A 327 33.28 -17.44 -8.93
N THR A 328 33.29 -16.76 -7.78
CA THR A 328 33.94 -17.24 -6.56
C THR A 328 33.09 -16.95 -5.32
N PRO A 329 33.03 -17.87 -4.35
CA PRO A 329 32.26 -17.67 -3.12
C PRO A 329 32.92 -16.61 -2.23
N PHE A 330 32.11 -15.81 -1.55
CA PHE A 330 32.52 -14.84 -0.54
C PHE A 330 32.85 -15.54 0.78
N ILE A 331 33.90 -15.10 1.46
CA ILE A 331 34.24 -15.58 2.79
C ILE A 331 33.64 -14.63 3.83
N SER A 332 32.75 -15.17 4.67
CA SER A 332 32.07 -14.42 5.72
C SER A 332 33.06 -13.68 6.64
N ARG A 333 32.72 -12.42 6.97
CA ARG A 333 33.46 -11.48 7.82
C ARG A 333 34.88 -11.11 7.36
N GLN A 334 35.25 -11.54 6.15
CA GLN A 334 36.55 -11.26 5.53
C GLN A 334 36.38 -10.45 4.25
N ASP A 335 35.55 -10.92 3.32
CA ASP A 335 35.38 -10.26 2.02
C ASP A 335 34.41 -9.07 2.08
N THR A 336 34.62 -8.14 1.17
CA THR A 336 33.72 -7.02 0.88
C THR A 336 32.85 -7.36 -0.33
N LEU A 337 31.53 -7.32 -0.13
CA LEU A 337 30.55 -7.41 -1.21
C LEU A 337 30.27 -6.01 -1.76
N GLY A 338 30.49 -5.80 -3.05
CA GLY A 338 30.04 -4.60 -3.75
C GLY A 338 28.97 -4.92 -4.78
N ILE A 339 28.00 -4.03 -4.94
CA ILE A 339 26.97 -4.10 -5.99
C ILE A 339 27.00 -2.74 -6.70
N ALA A 340 27.48 -2.74 -7.94
CA ALA A 340 27.53 -1.56 -8.79
C ALA A 340 26.32 -1.57 -9.74
N VAL A 341 25.59 -0.46 -9.79
CA VAL A 341 24.41 -0.26 -10.63
C VAL A 341 24.66 0.93 -11.54
N ALA A 342 24.73 0.68 -12.85
CA ALA A 342 24.81 1.72 -13.85
C ALA A 342 23.41 2.13 -14.29
N LEU A 343 23.12 3.42 -14.28
CA LEU A 343 21.85 4.02 -14.66
C LEU A 343 22.02 4.84 -15.93
N GLY A 344 21.00 4.83 -16.78
CA GLY A 344 20.85 5.81 -17.86
C GLY A 344 19.82 6.86 -17.43
N LEU A 345 20.24 8.11 -17.38
CA LEU A 345 19.41 9.24 -17.03
C LEU A 345 19.08 10.07 -18.28
N PRO A 346 17.82 10.50 -18.46
CA PRO A 346 17.46 11.50 -19.45
C PRO A 346 18.22 12.82 -19.24
N ARG A 347 18.65 13.47 -20.33
CA ARG A 347 19.26 14.82 -20.21
C ARG A 347 18.22 15.83 -19.77
N GLY A 348 18.63 16.77 -18.91
CA GLY A 348 17.77 17.86 -18.43
C GLY A 348 16.83 17.49 -17.28
N LEU A 349 17.02 16.32 -16.66
CA LEU A 349 16.29 15.95 -15.44
C LEU A 349 16.61 16.97 -14.32
N SER A 350 15.58 17.53 -13.69
CA SER A 350 15.75 18.41 -12.54
C SER A 350 16.36 17.64 -11.37
N LYS A 351 17.11 18.32 -10.50
CA LYS A 351 17.60 17.73 -9.24
C LYS A 351 16.49 17.14 -8.37
N GLN A 352 15.28 17.66 -8.47
CA GLN A 352 14.11 17.18 -7.70
C GLN A 352 13.47 15.92 -8.31
N ASP A 353 13.82 15.57 -9.54
CA ASP A 353 13.26 14.45 -10.30
C ASP A 353 14.25 13.28 -10.43
N LEU A 354 15.45 13.40 -9.85
CA LEU A 354 16.46 12.35 -9.87
C LEU A 354 15.95 11.11 -9.14
N PRO A 355 16.12 9.91 -9.73
CA PRO A 355 15.60 8.68 -9.16
C PRO A 355 16.42 8.24 -7.94
N HIS A 356 15.89 7.26 -7.22
CA HIS A 356 16.63 6.53 -6.19
C HIS A 356 16.79 5.06 -6.61
N ILE A 357 17.81 4.40 -6.08
CA ILE A 357 17.97 2.95 -6.23
C ILE A 357 17.78 2.28 -4.89
N ALA A 358 17.18 1.10 -4.89
CA ALA A 358 17.16 0.19 -3.77
C ALA A 358 17.78 -1.15 -4.17
N VAL A 359 18.51 -1.74 -3.23
CA VAL A 359 19.15 -3.05 -3.38
C VAL A 359 18.62 -3.94 -2.27
N LEU A 360 18.11 -5.12 -2.64
CA LEU A 360 17.64 -6.12 -1.70
C LEU A 360 18.50 -7.38 -1.83
N ILE A 361 18.96 -7.91 -0.71
CA ILE A 361 19.64 -9.19 -0.61
C ILE A 361 18.66 -10.20 -0.03
N LYS A 362 18.44 -11.30 -0.72
CA LYS A 362 17.53 -12.39 -0.33
C LYS A 362 18.29 -13.69 -0.14
N ASP A 363 17.76 -14.57 0.69
CA ASP A 363 18.23 -15.97 0.77
C ASP A 363 17.53 -16.88 -0.26
N GLU A 364 17.89 -18.17 -0.27
CA GLU A 364 17.26 -19.16 -1.17
C GLU A 364 15.75 -19.35 -0.96
N ALA A 365 15.23 -19.00 0.23
CA ALA A 365 13.81 -19.06 0.54
C ALA A 365 13.08 -17.75 0.17
N ASN A 366 13.70 -16.88 -0.64
CA ASN A 366 13.20 -15.54 -1.01
C ASN A 366 12.95 -14.59 0.18
N ARG A 367 13.51 -14.88 1.35
CA ARG A 367 13.42 -13.97 2.49
C ARG A 367 14.40 -12.84 2.31
N VAL A 368 13.93 -11.60 2.43
CA VAL A 368 14.79 -10.41 2.40
C VAL A 368 15.63 -10.39 3.68
N ILE A 369 16.94 -10.47 3.51
CA ILE A 369 17.94 -10.47 4.59
C ILE A 369 18.43 -9.06 4.88
N SER A 370 18.61 -8.26 3.83
CA SER A 370 19.01 -6.86 3.92
C SER A 370 18.37 -6.08 2.78
N SER A 371 18.00 -4.84 3.05
CA SER A 371 17.54 -3.90 2.04
C SER A 371 18.11 -2.53 2.34
N LEU A 372 18.55 -1.82 1.31
CA LEU A 372 19.00 -0.44 1.42
C LEU A 372 18.49 0.36 0.24
N SER A 373 18.47 1.68 0.38
CA SER A 373 18.15 2.58 -0.73
C SER A 373 18.91 3.88 -0.60
N THR A 374 19.25 4.47 -1.74
CA THR A 374 19.89 5.79 -1.75
C THR A 374 19.01 6.86 -1.11
N HIS A 375 17.69 6.69 -1.13
CA HIS A 375 16.75 7.58 -0.46
C HIS A 375 16.91 7.57 1.07
N ASN A 376 16.91 6.38 1.67
CA ASN A 376 17.02 6.25 3.13
C ASN A 376 18.41 6.65 3.64
N ASP A 377 19.44 6.41 2.83
CA ASP A 377 20.83 6.72 3.18
C ASP A 377 21.23 8.17 2.88
N GLY A 378 20.32 8.98 2.32
CA GLY A 378 20.58 10.39 1.96
C GLY A 378 21.60 10.55 0.82
N VAL A 379 21.76 9.53 -0.02
CA VAL A 379 22.68 9.53 -1.16
C VAL A 379 22.00 10.19 -2.35
N ASN A 380 22.48 11.38 -2.71
CA ASN A 380 21.99 12.10 -3.88
C ASN A 380 22.76 11.68 -5.13
N ILE A 381 22.03 11.21 -6.14
CA ILE A 381 22.60 10.99 -7.47
C ILE A 381 22.99 12.37 -8.03
N GLN A 382 24.19 12.50 -8.59
CA GLN A 382 24.64 13.73 -9.25
C GLN A 382 24.72 13.46 -10.75
N SER A 383 24.13 14.34 -11.55
CA SER A 383 24.36 14.40 -12.99
C SER A 383 25.43 15.46 -13.27
N ASP A 384 26.39 15.15 -14.12
CA ASP A 384 27.59 15.93 -14.46
C ASP A 384 27.29 17.13 -15.37
N THR A 385 26.03 17.57 -15.41
CA THR A 385 25.46 18.47 -16.40
C THR A 385 25.85 19.96 -16.22
N GLN A 386 27.01 20.27 -15.64
CA GLN A 386 27.50 21.65 -15.50
C GLN A 386 28.84 21.97 -16.19
N GLN A 387 29.40 21.10 -17.04
CA GLN A 387 30.68 21.42 -17.73
C GLN A 387 30.72 21.36 -19.27
N GLN A 388 29.66 20.97 -19.99
CA GLN A 388 29.73 20.94 -21.46
C GLN A 388 28.62 21.76 -22.13
N ASN A 389 28.94 23.01 -22.47
CA ASN A 389 28.26 23.78 -23.51
C ASN A 389 28.64 23.19 -24.87
N ASP A 390 27.94 22.15 -25.33
CA ASP A 390 27.94 21.79 -26.75
C ASP A 390 26.51 21.43 -27.17
N ALA A 391 25.87 22.43 -27.75
CA ALA A 391 24.63 22.30 -28.49
C ALA A 391 24.97 21.73 -29.88
N ASP A 392 25.00 20.40 -30.00
CA ASP A 392 24.73 19.63 -31.24
C ASP A 392 25.11 18.15 -31.03
N ALA A 393 24.27 17.40 -30.29
CA ALA A 393 24.31 15.94 -30.34
C ALA A 393 22.94 15.35 -30.01
N ILE A 394 22.32 14.73 -31.00
CA ILE A 394 21.15 13.88 -30.86
C ILE A 394 21.52 12.68 -29.96
N GLY A 395 21.16 12.78 -28.68
CA GLY A 395 20.42 11.74 -27.96
C GLY A 395 21.15 10.59 -27.26
N THR A 396 22.36 10.75 -26.71
CA THR A 396 22.90 9.73 -25.76
C THR A 396 22.52 10.08 -24.30
N PRO A 397 21.85 9.15 -23.57
CA PRO A 397 21.50 9.35 -22.16
C PRO A 397 22.78 9.43 -21.31
N GLU A 398 22.70 10.21 -20.23
CA GLU A 398 23.80 10.35 -19.27
C GLU A 398 23.94 9.05 -18.46
N GLN A 399 25.16 8.56 -18.27
CA GLN A 399 25.40 7.33 -17.51
C GLN A 399 25.98 7.65 -16.15
N VAL A 400 25.32 7.19 -15.08
CA VAL A 400 25.78 7.33 -13.70
C VAL A 400 25.92 5.94 -13.09
N GLU A 401 27.06 5.66 -12.45
CA GLU A 401 27.29 4.40 -11.75
C GLU A 401 27.31 4.64 -10.23
N LEU A 402 26.53 3.85 -9.50
CA LEU A 402 26.46 3.87 -8.05
C LEU A 402 26.89 2.51 -7.52
N THR A 403 27.80 2.50 -6.54
CA THR A 403 28.25 1.27 -5.90
C THR A 403 27.93 1.30 -4.42
N VAL A 404 27.15 0.31 -3.95
CA VAL A 404 27.05 0.00 -2.52
C VAL A 404 28.11 -1.05 -2.17
N SER A 405 28.78 -0.90 -1.03
CA SER A 405 29.72 -1.89 -0.50
C SER A 405 29.36 -2.29 0.94
N PHE A 406 29.41 -3.59 1.21
CA PHE A 406 29.27 -4.20 2.54
C PHE A 406 30.64 -4.72 2.97
N GLU A 407 31.35 -3.92 3.75
CA GLU A 407 32.64 -4.32 4.31
C GLU A 407 32.47 -5.49 5.28
N ARG A 408 33.42 -6.45 5.22
CA ARG A 408 33.44 -7.63 6.10
C ARG A 408 32.08 -8.32 6.16
N LEU A 409 31.55 -8.68 4.99
CA LEU A 409 30.21 -9.23 4.79
C LEU A 409 29.86 -10.28 5.84
N ALA A 410 28.95 -9.96 6.74
CA ALA A 410 28.63 -10.81 7.89
C ALA A 410 27.48 -11.79 7.64
N LEU A 411 27.20 -12.11 6.37
CA LEU A 411 26.26 -13.17 6.01
C LEU A 411 26.84 -14.53 6.37
N LEU A 412 26.01 -15.45 6.84
CA LEU A 412 26.43 -16.82 7.12
C LEU A 412 26.41 -17.67 5.85
N LYS A 413 26.94 -18.90 5.93
CA LYS A 413 27.05 -19.78 4.76
C LYS A 413 25.70 -19.99 4.06
N GLY A 414 25.69 -19.94 2.73
CA GLY A 414 24.49 -20.15 1.92
C GLY A 414 24.55 -19.43 0.57
N HIS A 415 23.47 -19.57 -0.19
CA HIS A 415 23.28 -18.86 -1.45
C HIS A 415 22.34 -17.68 -1.26
N TYR A 416 22.70 -16.57 -1.89
CA TYR A 416 21.98 -15.31 -1.80
C TYR A 416 21.72 -14.76 -3.20
N ARG A 417 20.62 -14.01 -3.33
CA ARG A 417 20.21 -13.34 -4.56
C ARG A 417 20.06 -11.84 -4.33
N VAL A 418 20.24 -11.08 -5.38
CA VAL A 418 20.16 -9.62 -5.38
C VAL A 418 19.02 -9.17 -6.29
N ASP A 419 18.12 -8.36 -5.73
CA ASP A 419 17.16 -7.57 -6.50
C ASP A 419 17.63 -6.11 -6.52
N VAL A 420 17.36 -5.42 -7.62
CA VAL A 420 17.63 -3.99 -7.76
C VAL A 420 16.35 -3.31 -8.25
N VAL A 421 15.97 -2.23 -7.57
CA VAL A 421 14.78 -1.46 -7.88
C VAL A 421 15.18 -0.02 -8.14
N LEU A 422 14.77 0.52 -9.29
CA LEU A 422 14.85 1.94 -9.61
C LEU A 422 13.54 2.61 -9.23
N MET A 423 13.62 3.71 -8.51
CA MET A 423 12.49 4.35 -7.83
C MET A 423 12.43 5.83 -8.21
N CYS A 424 11.23 6.42 -8.16
CA CYS A 424 11.08 7.86 -8.38
C CYS A 424 11.78 8.69 -7.27
N SER A 425 11.85 10.01 -7.45
CA SER A 425 12.55 10.92 -6.53
C SER A 425 12.03 10.95 -5.10
N GLN A 426 10.79 10.52 -4.87
CA GLN A 426 10.25 10.34 -3.51
C GLN A 426 10.37 8.90 -2.98
N ALA A 427 10.96 7.98 -3.74
CA ALA A 427 11.17 6.59 -3.33
C ALA A 427 9.88 5.80 -3.01
N ILE A 428 8.76 6.15 -3.64
CA ILE A 428 7.45 5.50 -3.39
C ILE A 428 6.99 4.64 -4.58
N ARG A 429 7.38 5.00 -5.81
CA ARG A 429 7.01 4.27 -7.03
C ARG A 429 8.24 3.61 -7.65
N PHE A 430 8.07 2.38 -8.11
CA PHE A 430 9.07 1.68 -8.90
C PHE A 430 8.97 2.14 -10.36
N ILE A 431 10.06 2.66 -10.90
CA ILE A 431 10.24 2.94 -12.33
C ILE A 431 10.59 1.63 -13.03
N GLU A 432 11.53 0.88 -12.47
CA GLU A 432 12.01 -0.41 -12.97
C GLU A 432 12.33 -1.31 -11.77
N ALA A 433 12.00 -2.59 -11.84
CA ALA A 433 12.31 -3.55 -10.79
C ALA A 433 12.86 -4.83 -11.41
N LEU A 434 14.11 -5.15 -11.10
CA LEU A 434 14.81 -6.33 -11.60
C LEU A 434 15.00 -7.31 -10.44
N ALA A 435 14.35 -8.48 -10.55
CA ALA A 435 14.42 -9.54 -9.55
C ALA A 435 15.45 -10.62 -9.95
N ASP A 436 16.12 -11.19 -8.95
CA ASP A 436 17.11 -12.26 -9.07
C ASP A 436 18.21 -11.93 -10.09
N VAL A 437 18.66 -10.67 -10.09
CA VAL A 437 19.61 -10.17 -11.08
C VAL A 437 20.98 -10.82 -10.91
N LEU A 438 21.44 -10.97 -9.67
CA LEU A 438 22.73 -11.57 -9.39
C LEU A 438 22.57 -12.58 -8.26
N ALA A 439 23.35 -13.65 -8.32
CA ALA A 439 23.44 -14.61 -7.23
C ALA A 439 24.89 -14.74 -6.75
N PHE A 440 25.06 -15.02 -5.47
CA PHE A 440 26.38 -15.29 -4.89
C PHE A 440 26.30 -16.29 -3.76
N GLU A 441 27.40 -17.02 -3.58
CA GLU A 441 27.57 -17.97 -2.48
C GLU A 441 28.43 -17.33 -1.40
N VAL A 442 28.09 -17.60 -0.14
CA VAL A 442 28.92 -17.27 1.01
C VAL A 442 29.36 -18.56 1.69
N VAL A 443 30.64 -18.65 2.02
CA VAL A 443 31.24 -19.71 2.83
C VAL A 443 31.71 -19.14 4.16
N GLN A 444 31.69 -19.95 5.22
CA GLN A 444 32.11 -19.56 6.56
C GLN A 444 33.12 -20.57 7.13
N THR A 445 34.06 -20.09 7.94
CA THR A 445 35.06 -20.93 8.62
C THR A 445 34.64 -21.28 10.05
N ASP A 446 33.79 -20.46 10.67
CA ASP A 446 33.23 -20.68 11.99
C ASP A 446 32.00 -21.62 11.99
N ARG A 447 31.47 -21.87 13.19
CA ARG A 447 30.30 -22.73 13.42
C ARG A 447 29.05 -21.93 13.81
N GLU A 448 29.00 -20.64 13.49
CA GLU A 448 27.83 -19.81 13.78
C GLU A 448 26.61 -20.27 12.97
N ILE A 449 25.41 -20.08 13.55
CA ILE A 449 24.12 -20.50 12.98
C ILE A 449 23.20 -19.27 12.92
N GLY A 450 22.43 -19.15 11.83
CA GLY A 450 21.54 -18.03 11.58
C GLY A 450 21.58 -17.60 10.11
N VAL A 451 21.29 -16.33 9.85
CA VAL A 451 21.41 -15.75 8.50
C VAL A 451 22.46 -14.63 8.45
N VAL A 452 22.65 -13.92 9.56
CA VAL A 452 23.63 -12.84 9.70
C VAL A 452 24.32 -12.97 11.05
N SER A 453 25.64 -12.76 11.06
CA SER A 453 26.43 -12.52 12.27
C SER A 453 26.44 -11.03 12.59
N LEU A 454 26.01 -10.64 13.78
CA LEU A 454 26.14 -9.25 14.24
C LEU A 454 27.50 -9.01 14.89
N ALA A 455 28.04 -7.79 14.75
CA ALA A 455 29.24 -7.39 15.47
C ALA A 455 28.96 -7.41 16.98
N HIS A 456 29.80 -8.10 17.74
CA HIS A 456 29.65 -8.27 19.18
C HIS A 456 31.02 -8.41 19.87
N THR A 457 31.06 -8.15 21.17
CA THR A 457 32.26 -8.33 22.00
C THR A 457 31.94 -9.24 23.19
N TRP A 458 32.91 -10.04 23.60
CA TRP A 458 32.83 -10.86 24.80
C TRP A 458 33.73 -10.24 25.87
N ALA A 459 33.17 -10.01 27.07
CA ALA A 459 33.94 -9.58 28.22
C ALA A 459 33.87 -10.68 29.29
N GLN A 460 35.02 -11.16 29.74
CA GLN A 460 35.13 -12.06 30.89
C GLN A 460 35.54 -11.23 32.10
N SER A 461 34.76 -11.27 33.18
CA SER A 461 35.18 -10.74 34.48
C SER A 461 35.66 -11.90 35.35
N GLU A 462 36.82 -11.74 36.00
CA GLU A 462 37.26 -12.69 37.01
C GLU A 462 36.32 -12.60 38.22
N ALA A 463 35.77 -13.73 38.65
CA ALA A 463 35.04 -13.79 39.91
C ALA A 463 36.03 -13.49 41.04
N GLN A 464 35.84 -12.39 41.77
CA GLN A 464 36.57 -12.14 43.01
C GLN A 464 36.25 -13.27 44.00
N THR A 465 37.10 -14.28 44.08
CA THR A 465 37.14 -15.21 45.21
C THR A 465 37.55 -14.41 46.45
N LYS A 466 36.55 -13.89 47.18
CA LYS A 466 36.72 -13.49 48.58
C LYS A 466 37.10 -14.75 49.36
N ILE A 467 38.40 -14.99 49.50
CA ILE A 467 38.93 -15.83 50.57
C ILE A 467 38.86 -14.96 51.83
N PRO A 468 38.07 -15.31 52.86
CA PRO A 468 38.20 -14.66 54.17
C PRO A 468 39.55 -15.08 54.72
N SER A 469 40.50 -14.15 54.81
CA SER A 469 41.75 -14.35 55.54
C SER A 469 41.41 -14.68 57.00
N GLY A 470 41.88 -15.84 57.43
CA GLY A 470 41.60 -16.41 58.74
C GLY A 470 42.03 -15.51 59.89
N SER A 471 41.18 -15.51 60.92
CA SER A 471 41.56 -15.21 62.28
C SER A 471 42.58 -16.24 62.78
N HIS A 472 43.82 -15.80 63.05
CA HIS A 472 44.67 -16.44 64.05
C HIS A 472 45.60 -15.38 64.66
N THR A 473 45.20 -14.89 65.84
CA THR A 473 46.10 -14.32 66.84
C THR A 473 46.85 -15.45 67.53
N PRO A 474 48.14 -15.26 67.90
CA PRO A 474 48.93 -16.28 68.59
C PRO A 474 48.75 -16.21 70.12
N THR A 475 48.66 -17.38 70.73
CA THR A 475 49.21 -17.69 72.07
C THR A 475 49.83 -19.06 72.02
#